data_AF-A0A6M0PBT6-F1
#
_entry.id   AF-A0A6M0PBT6-F1
#
_cell.length_a   1.000
_cell.length_b   1.000
_cell.length_c   1.000
_cell.angle_alpha   90.00
_cell.angle_beta   90.00
_cell.angle_gamma   90.00
#
_symmetry.space_group_name_H-M   'P 1'
#
loop_
_entity.id
_entity.type
_entity.pdbx_description
1 polymer ?
#
loop_
_entity_poly.entity_id
_entity_poly.type
_entity_poly.pdbx_seq_one_letter_code
_entity_poly.pdbx_strand_id
1 'polypeptide(L)'
;MSLENRVLELEKETALLKQEIKNLKKLLNLNVPADDSEWIANRAGEWMIKVVYPGIYDPDKSPSVGFPHNRRKIAEQIKVGQMMFIYVTRPVKKIIGLTRVVSSVKPSDGKWPYVVDLEWIIVPKPGLTLAEAGLNIRPRIGESLYAIKKSAADRILQQLNEQPDLDMEEIMERLNQYIKTSQKEKVTYKEAVERLKNAGFYEAAEALANYRAHDGSVRGWDEFAERGELYRNYPKARSVIWPNTYFIADPLL
;
A
#
# COMPACT_ATOMS: atom_id res chain seq x y z
N MET A 1 -2.80 -28.89 -46.02
CA MET A 1 -3.55 -27.95 -45.17
C MET A 1 -2.65 -26.76 -44.89
N SER A 2 -3.08 -25.52 -45.19
CA SER A 2 -2.25 -24.32 -44.95
C SER A 2 -2.13 -24.02 -43.46
N LEU A 3 -1.07 -23.31 -43.06
CA LEU A 3 -0.86 -22.88 -41.67
C LEU A 3 -2.05 -22.05 -41.16
N GLU A 4 -2.61 -21.19 -42.00
CA GLU A 4 -3.77 -20.35 -41.68
C GLU A 4 -5.02 -21.18 -41.38
N ASN A 5 -5.29 -22.22 -42.16
CA ASN A 5 -6.42 -23.12 -41.91
C ASN A 5 -6.26 -23.87 -40.58
N ARG A 6 -5.03 -24.25 -40.24
CA ARG A 6 -4.71 -24.95 -38.99
C ARG A 6 -4.81 -24.04 -37.76
N VAL A 7 -4.47 -22.75 -37.89
CA VAL A 7 -4.70 -21.75 -36.84
C VAL A 7 -6.19 -21.53 -36.62
N LEU A 8 -6.97 -21.39 -37.69
CA LEU A 8 -8.42 -21.19 -37.60
C LEU A 8 -9.13 -22.39 -36.94
N GLU A 9 -8.70 -23.62 -37.26
CA GLU A 9 -9.22 -24.83 -36.62
C GLU A 9 -8.87 -24.88 -35.12
N LEU A 10 -7.62 -24.54 -34.76
CA LEU A 10 -7.20 -24.46 -33.35
C LEU A 10 -7.95 -23.37 -32.57
N GLU A 11 -8.23 -22.23 -33.17
CA GLU A 11 -9.03 -21.16 -32.54
C GLU A 11 -10.47 -21.61 -32.27
N LYS A 12 -11.07 -22.38 -33.19
CA LYS A 12 -12.40 -22.96 -33.00
C LYS A 12 -12.40 -24.03 -31.91
N GLU A 13 -11.43 -24.93 -31.92
CA GLU A 13 -11.29 -25.97 -30.88
C GLU A 13 -11.04 -25.36 -29.50
N THR A 14 -10.18 -24.34 -29.40
CA THR A 14 -9.94 -23.66 -28.13
C THR A 14 -11.15 -22.89 -27.61
N ALA A 15 -11.97 -22.31 -28.50
CA ALA A 15 -13.24 -21.69 -28.13
C ALA A 15 -14.24 -22.72 -27.58
N LEU A 16 -14.37 -23.88 -28.24
CA LEU A 16 -15.24 -24.98 -27.81
C LEU A 16 -14.80 -25.56 -26.46
N LEU A 17 -13.51 -25.82 -26.28
CA LEU A 17 -12.95 -26.32 -25.02
C LEU A 17 -13.17 -25.34 -23.86
N LYS A 18 -13.03 -24.02 -24.10
CA LYS A 18 -13.35 -23.00 -23.08
C LYS A 18 -14.81 -23.04 -22.67
N GLN A 19 -15.72 -23.28 -23.62
CA GLN A 19 -17.15 -23.35 -23.38
C GLN A 19 -17.55 -24.63 -22.63
N GLU A 20 -16.98 -25.78 -22.98
CA GLU A 20 -17.19 -27.04 -22.26
C GLU A 20 -16.66 -26.96 -20.81
N ILE A 21 -15.47 -26.40 -20.61
CA ILE A 21 -14.92 -26.17 -19.26
C ILE A 21 -15.87 -25.28 -18.44
N LYS A 22 -16.44 -24.23 -19.04
CA LYS A 22 -17.41 -23.34 -18.38
C LYS A 22 -18.67 -24.11 -17.95
N ASN A 23 -19.18 -24.98 -18.81
CA ASN A 23 -20.37 -25.79 -18.54
C ASN A 23 -20.11 -26.86 -17.48
N LEU A 24 -18.98 -27.57 -17.55
CA LEU A 24 -18.56 -28.56 -16.55
C LEU A 24 -18.37 -27.92 -15.17
N LYS A 25 -17.76 -26.73 -15.11
CA LYS A 25 -17.63 -25.96 -13.85
C LYS A 25 -18.99 -25.58 -13.25
N LYS A 26 -19.96 -25.22 -14.08
CA LYS A 26 -21.33 -24.91 -13.66
C LYS A 26 -22.07 -26.15 -13.13
N LEU A 27 -21.86 -27.31 -13.76
CA LEU A 27 -22.46 -28.59 -13.36
C LEU A 27 -21.89 -29.14 -12.04
N LEU A 28 -20.59 -28.92 -11.80
CA LEU A 28 -19.90 -29.48 -10.64
C LEU A 28 -20.14 -28.70 -9.33
N ASN A 29 -20.91 -27.59 -9.36
CA ASN A 29 -21.19 -26.74 -8.19
C ASN A 29 -19.94 -26.39 -7.36
N LEU A 30 -18.77 -26.43 -8.00
CA LEU A 30 -17.53 -25.98 -7.41
C LEU A 30 -17.69 -24.47 -7.29
N ASN A 31 -17.72 -23.97 -6.06
CA ASN A 31 -17.44 -22.57 -5.75
C ASN A 31 -15.98 -22.27 -6.14
N VAL A 32 -15.71 -22.27 -7.44
CA VAL A 32 -14.54 -21.66 -8.02
C VAL A 32 -14.81 -20.17 -7.88
N PRO A 33 -14.00 -19.40 -7.12
CA PRO A 33 -14.11 -17.95 -7.17
C PRO A 33 -13.95 -17.59 -8.64
N ALA A 34 -14.95 -16.92 -9.21
CA ALA A 34 -14.87 -16.46 -10.58
C ALA A 34 -13.56 -15.68 -10.74
N ASP A 35 -12.68 -16.16 -11.62
CA ASP A 35 -11.50 -15.45 -12.12
C ASP A 35 -11.91 -14.26 -13.02
N ASP A 36 -13.08 -13.69 -12.76
CA ASP A 36 -13.63 -12.48 -13.36
C ASP A 36 -13.22 -11.23 -12.59
N SER A 37 -12.66 -11.36 -11.38
CA SER A 37 -12.12 -10.20 -10.66
C SER A 37 -11.09 -9.47 -11.52
N GLU A 38 -11.28 -8.17 -11.72
CA GLU A 38 -10.31 -7.32 -12.44
C GLU A 38 -8.98 -7.18 -11.70
N TRP A 39 -8.90 -7.65 -10.45
CA TRP A 39 -7.73 -7.51 -9.60
C TRP A 39 -7.55 -8.66 -8.60
N ILE A 40 -6.30 -8.84 -8.13
CA ILE A 40 -5.92 -9.81 -7.09
C ILE A 40 -4.95 -9.13 -6.11
N ALA A 41 -5.25 -9.14 -4.81
CA ALA A 41 -4.39 -8.56 -3.78
C ALA A 41 -3.12 -9.38 -3.51
N ASN A 42 -2.05 -8.69 -3.11
CA ASN A 42 -0.74 -9.21 -2.73
C ASN A 42 -0.12 -10.17 -3.76
N ARG A 43 -0.32 -9.88 -5.04
CA ARG A 43 0.21 -10.65 -6.15
C ARG A 43 0.92 -9.72 -7.12
N ALA A 44 2.06 -10.16 -7.66
CA ALA A 44 2.70 -9.49 -8.78
C ALA A 44 2.02 -9.93 -10.09
N GLY A 45 1.80 -8.98 -11.00
CA GLY A 45 1.26 -9.20 -12.34
C GLY A 45 2.03 -8.37 -13.36
N GLU A 46 1.68 -8.49 -14.65
CA GLU A 46 2.24 -7.61 -15.69
C GLU A 46 1.89 -6.15 -15.46
N TRP A 47 0.64 -5.93 -15.03
CA TRP A 47 0.10 -4.65 -14.58
C TRP A 47 -0.27 -4.76 -13.11
N MET A 48 0.15 -3.79 -12.33
CA MET A 48 -0.12 -3.78 -10.90
C MET A 48 -0.31 -2.38 -10.34
N ILE A 49 -0.96 -2.30 -9.18
CA ILE A 49 -1.08 -1.08 -8.37
C ILE A 49 -0.31 -1.30 -7.08
N LYS A 50 0.67 -0.45 -6.80
CA LYS A 50 1.40 -0.45 -5.54
C LYS A 50 0.88 0.67 -4.63
N VAL A 51 0.56 0.30 -3.41
CA VAL A 51 0.18 1.23 -2.34
C VAL A 51 1.45 1.76 -1.68
N VAL A 52 1.61 3.09 -1.69
CA VAL A 52 2.81 3.76 -1.18
C VAL A 52 2.45 4.93 -0.25
N TYR A 53 3.44 5.41 0.49
CA TYR A 53 3.33 6.67 1.23
C TYR A 53 3.68 7.86 0.32
N PRO A 54 3.20 9.08 0.63
CA PRO A 54 3.49 10.26 -0.20
C PRO A 54 4.97 10.63 -0.33
N GLY A 55 5.90 10.00 0.41
CA GLY A 55 7.34 10.16 0.15
C GLY A 55 7.79 9.78 -1.28
N ILE A 56 6.94 9.13 -2.07
CA ILE A 56 7.17 8.89 -3.51
C ILE A 56 7.22 10.18 -4.36
N TYR A 57 6.71 11.30 -3.83
CA TYR A 57 6.73 12.62 -4.49
C TYR A 57 8.09 13.31 -4.42
N ASP A 58 9.04 12.80 -3.63
CA ASP A 58 10.34 13.43 -3.40
C ASP A 58 11.13 13.53 -4.73
N PRO A 59 11.32 14.75 -5.28
CA PRO A 59 11.93 14.93 -6.60
C PRO A 59 13.44 14.65 -6.59
N ASP A 60 14.07 14.68 -5.42
CA ASP A 60 15.50 14.43 -5.25
C ASP A 60 15.82 12.93 -5.19
N LYS A 61 14.78 12.07 -5.20
CA LYS A 61 14.92 10.62 -5.13
C LYS A 61 14.33 9.96 -6.36
N SER A 62 15.09 9.03 -6.94
CA SER A 62 14.53 8.11 -7.91
C SER A 62 13.36 7.33 -7.28
N PRO A 63 12.23 7.17 -8.00
CA PRO A 63 11.07 6.50 -7.44
C PRO A 63 11.44 5.05 -7.15
N SER A 64 11.07 4.58 -5.96
CA SER A 64 11.30 3.22 -5.54
C SER A 64 10.20 2.78 -4.58
N VAL A 65 9.96 1.47 -4.52
CA VAL A 65 8.91 0.90 -3.67
C VAL A 65 9.48 -0.16 -2.74
N GLY A 66 9.16 0.00 -1.46
CA GLY A 66 9.60 -0.91 -0.41
C GLY A 66 8.59 -2.02 -0.11
N PHE A 67 9.12 -3.14 0.41
CA PHE A 67 8.36 -4.28 0.90
C PHE A 67 8.89 -4.71 2.29
N PRO A 68 8.00 -4.99 3.26
CA PRO A 68 8.38 -5.52 4.56
C PRO A 68 8.90 -6.96 4.50
N HIS A 69 9.53 -7.42 5.58
CA HIS A 69 10.07 -8.79 5.69
C HIS A 69 9.06 -9.88 5.29
N ASN A 70 7.82 -9.79 5.78
CA ASN A 70 6.76 -10.75 5.50
C ASN A 70 6.21 -10.68 4.06
N ARG A 71 6.71 -9.78 3.22
CA ARG A 71 6.33 -9.63 1.80
C ARG A 71 7.48 -9.88 0.82
N ARG A 72 8.61 -10.43 1.30
CA ARG A 72 9.75 -10.85 0.48
C ARG A 72 9.36 -11.62 -0.78
N LYS A 73 8.58 -12.70 -0.60
CA LYS A 73 8.15 -13.59 -1.70
C LYS A 73 7.36 -12.88 -2.80
N ILE A 74 6.67 -11.78 -2.47
CA ILE A 74 5.93 -10.98 -3.45
C ILE A 74 6.89 -10.04 -4.17
N ALA A 75 7.81 -9.41 -3.45
CA ALA A 75 8.84 -8.57 -4.04
C ALA A 75 9.71 -9.34 -5.03
N GLU A 76 10.07 -10.59 -4.72
CA GLU A 76 10.86 -11.48 -5.59
C GLU A 76 10.12 -11.91 -6.87
N GLN A 77 8.79 -11.76 -6.94
CA GLN A 77 8.02 -12.04 -8.16
C GLN A 77 8.05 -10.88 -9.15
N ILE A 78 8.46 -9.69 -8.70
CA ILE A 78 8.50 -8.48 -9.53
C ILE A 78 9.73 -8.55 -10.44
N LYS A 79 9.51 -8.34 -11.73
CA LYS A 79 10.52 -8.40 -12.78
C LYS A 79 10.68 -7.05 -13.46
N VAL A 80 11.89 -6.80 -13.94
CA VAL A 80 12.22 -5.64 -14.78
C VAL A 80 11.27 -5.58 -15.99
N GLY A 81 10.80 -4.38 -16.31
CA GLY A 81 9.89 -4.11 -17.43
C GLY A 81 8.40 -4.17 -17.07
N GLN A 82 8.02 -4.74 -15.91
CA GLN A 82 6.62 -4.73 -15.49
C GLN A 82 6.12 -3.31 -15.17
N MET A 83 4.82 -3.12 -15.32
CA MET A 83 4.16 -1.82 -15.19
C MET A 83 3.44 -1.70 -13.85
N MET A 84 3.72 -0.62 -13.13
CA MET A 84 3.25 -0.40 -11.77
C MET A 84 2.64 0.99 -11.62
N PHE A 85 1.32 1.04 -11.45
CA PHE A 85 0.61 2.24 -11.03
C PHE A 85 0.91 2.54 -9.57
N ILE A 86 1.09 3.83 -9.27
CA ILE A 86 1.40 4.30 -7.92
C ILE A 86 0.13 4.82 -7.26
N TYR A 87 -0.37 4.11 -6.25
CA TYR A 87 -1.47 4.55 -5.40
C TYR A 87 -0.90 5.14 -4.10
N VAL A 88 -1.02 6.45 -3.94
CA VAL A 88 -0.59 7.13 -2.71
C VAL A 88 -1.68 7.00 -1.66
N THR A 89 -1.28 6.57 -0.47
CA THR A 89 -2.14 6.45 0.72
C THR A 89 -2.54 7.84 1.27
N ARG A 90 -3.00 7.90 2.52
CA ARG A 90 -3.41 9.16 3.14
C ARG A 90 -2.27 10.19 3.08
N PRO A 91 -2.59 11.48 2.87
CA PRO A 91 -3.94 12.04 2.71
C PRO A 91 -4.55 11.89 1.29
N VAL A 92 -3.74 11.57 0.28
CA VAL A 92 -4.11 11.61 -1.14
C VAL A 92 -5.16 10.56 -1.53
N LYS A 93 -4.92 9.28 -1.22
CA LYS A 93 -5.80 8.13 -1.57
C LYS A 93 -6.14 8.03 -3.08
N LYS A 94 -5.15 8.23 -3.95
CA LYS A 94 -5.32 8.18 -5.41
C LYS A 94 -4.19 7.46 -6.11
N ILE A 95 -4.50 6.89 -7.26
CA ILE A 95 -3.55 6.48 -8.29
C ILE A 95 -3.06 7.75 -8.98
N ILE A 96 -1.76 8.02 -8.92
CA ILE A 96 -1.21 9.32 -9.33
C ILE A 96 -0.38 9.25 -10.62
N GLY A 97 -0.02 8.06 -11.07
CA GLY A 97 0.88 7.91 -12.19
C GLY A 97 1.26 6.46 -12.43
N LEU A 98 2.08 6.27 -13.44
CA LEU A 98 2.54 4.95 -13.89
C LEU A 98 4.06 4.92 -13.89
N THR A 99 4.61 3.83 -13.38
CA THR A 99 6.04 3.56 -13.39
C THR A 99 6.34 2.24 -14.07
N ARG A 100 7.58 2.11 -14.55
CA ARG A 100 8.18 0.88 -15.02
C ARG A 100 9.20 0.38 -14.01
N VAL A 101 9.22 -0.92 -13.76
CA VAL A 101 10.24 -1.55 -12.93
C VAL A 101 11.57 -1.58 -13.67
N VAL A 102 12.63 -1.02 -13.09
CA VAL A 102 13.96 -0.94 -13.71
C VAL A 102 15.03 -1.77 -13.00
N SER A 103 14.76 -2.27 -11.80
CA SER A 103 15.65 -3.20 -11.10
C SER A 103 14.91 -4.41 -10.53
N SER A 104 15.63 -5.52 -10.38
CA SER A 104 15.19 -6.64 -9.55
C SER A 104 15.17 -6.24 -8.08
N VAL A 105 14.46 -6.99 -7.23
CA VAL A 105 14.43 -6.73 -5.79
C VAL A 105 15.85 -6.71 -5.20
N LYS A 106 16.15 -5.67 -4.43
CA LYS A 106 17.43 -5.51 -3.74
C LYS A 106 17.23 -5.30 -2.23
N PRO A 107 18.20 -5.70 -1.39
CA PRO A 107 18.18 -5.36 0.02
C PRO A 107 18.33 -3.84 0.22
N SER A 108 17.80 -3.33 1.32
CA SER A 108 17.96 -1.93 1.73
C SER A 108 18.07 -1.83 3.25
N ASP A 109 18.92 -0.91 3.71
CA ASP A 109 19.06 -0.55 5.13
C ASP A 109 17.97 0.42 5.63
N GLY A 110 17.03 0.79 4.74
CA GLY A 110 15.91 1.65 5.08
C GLY A 110 14.83 0.94 5.91
N LYS A 111 13.73 1.66 6.16
CA LYS A 111 12.54 1.13 6.86
C LYS A 111 12.01 -0.17 6.26
N TRP A 112 12.15 -0.34 4.94
CA TRP A 112 11.73 -1.54 4.23
C TRP A 112 12.96 -2.31 3.75
N PRO A 113 13.13 -3.58 4.16
CA PRO A 113 14.33 -4.36 3.88
C PRO A 113 14.47 -4.78 2.41
N TYR A 114 13.39 -4.72 1.63
CA TYR A 114 13.38 -5.09 0.21
C TYR A 114 12.84 -3.94 -0.62
N VAL A 115 13.59 -3.52 -1.64
CA VAL A 115 13.25 -2.37 -2.48
C VAL A 115 13.34 -2.77 -3.95
N VAL A 116 12.47 -2.17 -4.76
CA VAL A 116 12.51 -2.23 -6.23
C VAL A 116 12.59 -0.81 -6.76
N ASP A 117 13.54 -0.54 -7.65
CA ASP A 117 13.66 0.77 -8.30
C ASP A 117 12.72 0.87 -9.49
N LEU A 118 12.22 2.08 -9.68
CA LEU A 118 11.22 2.40 -10.67
C LEU A 118 11.69 3.58 -11.52
N GLU A 119 10.99 3.78 -12.63
CA GLU A 119 11.11 4.95 -13.49
C GLU A 119 9.70 5.43 -13.84
N TRP A 120 9.46 6.74 -13.78
CA TRP A 120 8.18 7.32 -14.18
C TRP A 120 7.97 7.20 -15.69
N ILE A 121 6.83 6.62 -16.09
CA ILE A 121 6.34 6.61 -17.48
C ILE A 121 5.25 7.66 -17.65
N ILE A 122 4.39 7.79 -16.62
CA ILE A 122 3.47 8.91 -16.46
C ILE A 122 3.81 9.53 -15.12
N VAL A 123 4.32 10.76 -15.14
CA VAL A 123 4.68 11.55 -13.94
C VAL A 123 3.47 11.77 -13.04
N PRO A 124 3.66 12.19 -11.78
CA PRO A 124 2.55 12.42 -10.88
C PRO A 124 1.50 13.42 -11.42
N LYS A 125 0.23 13.03 -11.30
CA LYS A 125 -0.97 13.77 -11.71
C LYS A 125 -1.91 13.99 -10.51
N PRO A 126 -2.96 14.83 -10.64
CA PRO A 126 -4.00 14.97 -9.62
C PRO A 126 -4.56 13.62 -9.14
N GLY A 127 -4.69 12.68 -10.07
CA GLY A 127 -4.88 11.26 -9.83
C GLY A 127 -6.34 10.82 -9.73
N LEU A 128 -6.51 9.51 -9.68
CA LEU A 128 -7.81 8.81 -9.67
C LEU A 128 -7.96 8.00 -8.39
N THR A 129 -9.12 8.07 -7.75
CA THR A 129 -9.50 7.12 -6.72
C THR A 129 -9.67 5.72 -7.34
N LEU A 130 -9.59 4.67 -6.52
CA LEU A 130 -9.82 3.30 -6.99
C LEU A 130 -11.24 3.14 -7.57
N ALA A 131 -12.22 3.86 -7.02
CA ALA A 131 -13.59 3.87 -7.52
C ALA A 131 -13.71 4.53 -8.91
N GLU A 132 -13.06 5.68 -9.13
CA GLU A 132 -13.01 6.35 -10.45
C GLU A 132 -12.31 5.48 -11.50
N ALA A 133 -11.32 4.69 -11.08
CA ALA A 133 -10.66 3.68 -11.91
C ALA A 133 -11.54 2.44 -12.20
N GLY A 134 -12.77 2.39 -11.69
CA GLY A 134 -13.68 1.24 -11.82
C GLY A 134 -13.25 0.02 -11.00
N LEU A 135 -12.31 0.17 -10.06
CA LEU A 135 -11.79 -0.90 -9.22
C LEU A 135 -12.49 -0.89 -7.87
N ASN A 136 -13.27 -1.94 -7.59
CA ASN A 136 -13.86 -2.16 -6.27
C ASN A 136 -12.84 -2.72 -5.26
N ILE A 137 -11.76 -1.98 -5.03
CA ILE A 137 -10.70 -2.29 -4.07
C ILE A 137 -10.92 -1.46 -2.81
N ARG A 138 -10.93 -2.13 -1.65
CA ARG A 138 -10.87 -1.47 -0.33
C ARG A 138 -9.55 -1.86 0.34
N PRO A 139 -8.49 -1.04 0.23
CA PRO A 139 -7.18 -1.44 0.70
C PRO A 139 -7.15 -1.77 2.20
N ARG A 140 -6.76 -3.00 2.55
CA ARG A 140 -6.63 -3.43 3.96
C ARG A 140 -5.19 -3.31 4.44
N ILE A 141 -5.02 -3.28 5.76
CA ILE A 141 -3.70 -3.31 6.39
C ILE A 141 -2.96 -4.57 5.91
N GLY A 142 -1.76 -4.38 5.37
CA GLY A 142 -0.92 -5.46 4.85
C GLY A 142 -1.18 -5.84 3.39
N GLU A 143 -2.17 -5.24 2.72
CA GLU A 143 -2.37 -5.35 1.25
C GLU A 143 -1.70 -4.16 0.56
N SER A 144 -0.49 -4.39 0.05
CA SER A 144 0.34 -3.31 -0.50
C SER A 144 0.51 -3.35 -2.02
N LEU A 145 0.08 -4.42 -2.67
CA LEU A 145 0.23 -4.65 -4.10
C LEU A 145 -1.04 -5.31 -4.64
N TYR A 146 -1.52 -4.90 -5.80
CA TYR A 146 -2.66 -5.52 -6.48
C TYR A 146 -2.26 -5.80 -7.92
N ALA A 147 -2.29 -7.06 -8.35
CA ALA A 147 -2.24 -7.38 -9.78
C ALA A 147 -3.58 -6.99 -10.39
N ILE A 148 -3.56 -6.36 -11.57
CA ILE A 148 -4.77 -5.96 -12.29
C ILE A 148 -4.77 -6.52 -13.72
N LYS A 149 -5.96 -6.72 -14.28
CA LYS A 149 -6.11 -7.09 -15.70
C LYS A 149 -5.72 -5.92 -16.59
N LYS A 150 -5.28 -6.23 -17.82
CA LYS A 150 -4.93 -5.24 -18.84
C LYS A 150 -6.10 -4.26 -19.12
N SER A 151 -7.33 -4.75 -19.17
CA SER A 151 -8.52 -3.90 -19.37
C SER A 151 -8.65 -2.79 -18.32
N ALA A 152 -8.36 -3.09 -17.05
CA ALA A 152 -8.35 -2.09 -15.99
C ALA A 152 -7.16 -1.13 -16.10
N ALA A 153 -5.99 -1.64 -16.50
CA ALA A 153 -4.80 -0.83 -16.74
C ALA A 153 -5.02 0.19 -17.87
N ASP A 154 -5.58 -0.24 -19.01
CA ASP A 154 -5.87 0.60 -20.17
C ASP A 154 -6.83 1.74 -19.80
N ARG A 155 -7.87 1.43 -19.00
CA ARG A 155 -8.83 2.42 -18.48
C ARG A 155 -8.16 3.47 -17.59
N ILE A 156 -7.34 3.04 -16.63
CA ILE A 156 -6.60 3.95 -15.74
C ILE A 156 -5.64 4.83 -16.56
N LEU A 157 -4.94 4.23 -17.53
CA LEU A 157 -4.00 4.94 -18.40
C LEU A 157 -4.69 6.07 -19.16
N GLN A 158 -5.84 5.77 -19.79
CA GLN A 158 -6.65 6.75 -20.50
C GLN A 158 -7.05 7.92 -19.59
N GLN A 159 -7.66 7.60 -18.44
CA GLN A 159 -8.15 8.62 -17.50
C GLN A 159 -7.01 9.46 -16.89
N LEU A 160 -5.83 8.89 -16.67
CA LEU A 160 -4.66 9.66 -16.22
C LEU A 160 -4.15 10.60 -17.31
N ASN A 161 -4.07 10.14 -18.56
CA ASN A 161 -3.57 10.97 -19.66
C ASN A 161 -4.46 12.19 -19.97
N GLU A 162 -5.74 12.16 -19.59
CA GLU A 162 -6.66 13.29 -19.71
C GLU A 162 -6.42 14.39 -18.65
N GLN A 163 -5.62 14.11 -17.62
CA GLN A 163 -5.31 15.07 -16.56
C GLN A 163 -3.98 15.80 -16.83
N PRO A 164 -3.83 17.06 -16.39
CA PRO A 164 -2.54 17.73 -16.41
C PRO A 164 -1.54 17.02 -15.49
N ASP A 165 -0.25 17.21 -15.77
CA ASP A 165 0.81 16.86 -14.84
C ASP A 165 0.76 17.81 -13.64
N LEU A 166 1.15 17.32 -12.46
CA LEU A 166 1.34 18.20 -11.30
C LEU A 166 2.56 19.07 -11.51
N ASP A 167 2.46 20.33 -11.11
CA ASP A 167 3.63 21.18 -11.04
C ASP A 167 4.46 20.90 -9.78
N MET A 168 5.64 21.51 -9.73
CA MET A 168 6.57 21.32 -8.61
C MET A 168 6.03 21.89 -7.30
N GLU A 169 5.20 22.94 -7.33
CA GLU A 169 4.63 23.53 -6.13
C GLU A 169 3.65 22.55 -5.49
N GLU A 170 2.75 21.95 -6.28
CA GLU A 170 1.81 20.93 -5.83
C GLU A 170 2.51 19.66 -5.32
N ILE A 171 3.58 19.22 -5.99
CA ILE A 171 4.39 18.07 -5.57
C ILE A 171 5.01 18.35 -4.19
N MET A 172 5.62 19.53 -4.02
CA MET A 172 6.25 19.91 -2.76
C MET A 172 5.23 20.12 -1.63
N GLU A 173 4.05 20.66 -1.92
CA GLU A 173 2.97 20.78 -0.94
C GLU A 173 2.57 19.39 -0.40
N ARG A 174 2.34 18.42 -1.28
CA ARG A 174 1.97 17.04 -0.90
C ARG A 174 3.07 16.35 -0.10
N LEU A 175 4.33 16.54 -0.49
CA LEU A 175 5.48 16.00 0.22
C LEU A 175 5.62 16.63 1.61
N ASN A 176 5.51 17.95 1.72
CA ASN A 176 5.60 18.69 2.98
C ASN A 176 4.47 18.30 3.94
N GLN A 177 3.25 18.13 3.42
CA GLN A 177 2.12 17.65 4.21
C GLN A 177 2.41 16.26 4.79
N TYR A 178 3.02 15.37 4.00
CA TYR A 178 3.44 14.06 4.47
C TYR A 178 4.57 14.13 5.50
N ILE A 179 5.60 14.94 5.28
CA ILE A 179 6.69 15.11 6.25
C ILE A 179 6.11 15.60 7.59
N LYS A 180 5.25 16.63 7.55
CA LYS A 180 4.59 17.17 8.74
C LYS A 180 3.74 16.13 9.48
N THR A 181 3.00 15.29 8.75
CA THR A 181 2.11 14.27 9.35
C THR A 181 2.82 12.97 9.73
N SER A 182 3.99 12.69 9.15
CA SER A 182 4.79 11.48 9.42
C SER A 182 5.85 11.68 10.50
N GLN A 183 6.13 12.92 10.88
CA GLN A 183 6.94 13.23 12.06
C GLN A 183 6.20 12.75 13.32
N LYS A 184 6.55 11.55 13.80
CA LYS A 184 6.17 11.11 15.15
C LYS A 184 6.73 12.13 16.13
N GLU A 185 5.84 12.67 16.95
CA GLU A 185 6.20 13.58 18.02
C GLU A 185 7.20 12.89 18.94
N LYS A 186 8.36 13.53 19.14
CA LYS A 186 9.36 13.03 20.08
C LYS A 186 8.88 13.36 21.49
N VAL A 187 8.44 12.34 22.21
CA VAL A 187 8.02 12.42 23.61
C VAL A 187 9.01 11.63 24.43
N THR A 188 9.46 12.16 25.56
CA THR A 188 10.33 11.39 26.48
C THR A 188 9.50 10.44 27.36
N TYR A 189 10.13 9.42 27.94
CA TYR A 189 9.45 8.51 28.87
C TYR A 189 8.75 9.26 30.02
N LYS A 190 9.46 10.22 30.63
CA LYS A 190 8.92 11.05 31.73
C LYS A 190 7.71 11.86 31.27
N GLU A 191 7.83 12.51 30.12
CA GLU A 191 6.76 13.32 29.55
C GLU A 191 5.53 12.49 29.18
N ALA A 192 5.72 11.26 28.67
CA ALA A 192 4.61 10.36 28.37
C ALA A 192 3.81 10.00 29.63
N VAL A 193 4.49 9.71 30.74
CA VAL A 193 3.85 9.44 32.03
C VAL A 193 3.11 10.69 32.55
N GLU A 194 3.73 11.87 32.45
CA GLU A 194 3.11 13.14 32.87
C GLU A 194 1.86 13.47 32.05
N ARG A 195 1.90 13.32 30.72
CA ARG A 195 0.74 13.54 29.84
C ARG A 195 -0.43 12.63 30.21
N LEU A 196 -0.17 11.34 30.48
CA LEU A 196 -1.22 10.41 30.91
C LEU A 196 -1.84 10.83 32.24
N LYS A 197 -1.02 11.21 33.23
CA LYS A 197 -1.52 11.71 34.53
C LYS A 197 -2.36 12.97 34.37
N ASN A 198 -1.87 13.94 33.60
CA ASN A 198 -2.56 15.22 33.39
C ASN A 198 -3.89 15.05 32.64
N ALA A 199 -4.00 14.02 31.79
CA ALA A 199 -5.23 13.68 31.09
C ALA A 199 -6.17 12.75 31.89
N GLY A 200 -5.84 12.41 33.14
CA GLY A 200 -6.65 11.55 34.00
C GLY A 200 -6.52 10.04 33.74
N PHE A 201 -5.57 9.61 32.91
CA PHE A 201 -5.30 8.20 32.61
C PHE A 201 -4.34 7.60 33.64
N TYR A 202 -4.72 7.61 34.93
CA TYR A 202 -3.83 7.24 36.03
C TYR A 202 -3.35 5.78 35.96
N GLU A 203 -4.24 4.84 35.67
CA GLU A 203 -3.89 3.41 35.56
C GLU A 203 -2.89 3.15 34.40
N ALA A 204 -3.10 3.82 33.26
CA ALA A 204 -2.16 3.74 32.15
C ALA A 204 -0.82 4.43 32.48
N ALA A 205 -0.84 5.54 33.22
CA ALA A 205 0.36 6.22 33.65
C ALA A 205 1.18 5.37 34.62
N GLU A 206 0.52 4.65 35.52
CA GLU A 206 1.15 3.73 36.46
C GLU A 206 1.73 2.50 35.74
N ALA A 207 0.95 1.89 34.83
CA ALA A 207 1.42 0.79 34.00
C ALA A 207 2.66 1.19 33.18
N LEU A 208 2.66 2.39 32.60
CA LEU A 208 3.83 2.92 31.90
C LEU A 208 4.99 3.22 32.85
N ALA A 209 4.74 3.83 34.01
CA ALA A 209 5.77 4.17 35.00
C ALA A 209 6.51 2.93 35.57
N ASN A 210 5.81 1.80 35.61
CA ASN A 210 6.33 0.51 36.08
C ASN A 210 6.98 -0.32 34.98
N TYR A 211 6.92 0.10 33.72
CA TYR A 211 7.54 -0.62 32.60
C TYR A 211 9.06 -0.73 32.77
N ARG A 212 9.59 -1.95 32.63
CA ARG A 212 11.02 -2.22 32.56
C ARG A 212 11.29 -3.26 31.47
N ALA A 213 12.32 -3.03 30.66
CA ALA A 213 12.87 -4.01 29.74
C ALA A 213 13.62 -5.12 30.50
N HIS A 214 14.03 -6.18 29.80
CA HIS A 214 14.76 -7.31 30.40
C HIS A 214 16.05 -6.91 31.12
N ASP A 215 16.68 -5.82 30.70
CA ASP A 215 17.90 -5.25 31.32
C ASP A 215 17.61 -4.25 32.45
N GLY A 216 16.34 -4.08 32.84
CA GLY A 216 15.91 -3.10 33.84
C GLY A 216 15.85 -1.66 33.35
N SER A 217 16.14 -1.39 32.07
CA SER A 217 16.02 -0.05 31.49
C SER A 217 14.58 0.27 31.08
N VAL A 218 14.33 1.52 30.70
CA VAL A 218 13.05 1.95 30.10
C VAL A 218 13.11 1.97 28.57
N ARG A 219 14.14 1.38 27.95
CA ARG A 219 14.21 1.31 26.47
C ARG A 219 13.04 0.51 25.91
N GLY A 220 12.51 0.93 24.76
CA GLY A 220 11.34 0.29 24.15
C GLY A 220 10.00 0.60 24.82
N TRP A 221 9.97 1.55 25.77
CA TRP A 221 8.71 2.00 26.39
C TRP A 221 7.72 2.54 25.35
N ASP A 222 8.21 3.11 24.26
CA ASP A 222 7.38 3.66 23.20
C ASP A 222 6.72 2.55 22.38
N GLU A 223 7.40 1.43 22.15
CA GLU A 223 6.78 0.23 21.57
C GLU A 223 5.75 -0.38 22.52
N PHE A 224 6.08 -0.49 23.81
CA PHE A 224 5.14 -0.92 24.86
C PHE A 224 3.86 -0.06 24.86
N ALA A 225 4.03 1.26 24.75
CA ALA A 225 2.94 2.24 24.70
C ALA A 225 2.17 2.29 23.38
N GLU A 226 2.83 2.07 22.23
CA GLU A 226 2.23 2.26 20.91
C GLU A 226 1.51 1.01 20.39
N ARG A 227 2.07 -0.18 20.67
CA ARG A 227 1.61 -1.46 20.09
C ARG A 227 1.70 -2.63 21.07
N GLY A 228 2.36 -2.43 22.20
CA GLY A 228 2.53 -3.44 23.23
C GLY A 228 1.35 -3.52 24.19
N GLU A 229 1.63 -3.98 25.40
CA GLU A 229 0.61 -4.28 26.40
C GLU A 229 -0.15 -3.03 26.86
N LEU A 230 0.51 -1.88 27.02
CA LEU A 230 -0.18 -0.65 27.38
C LEU A 230 -1.22 -0.25 26.31
N TYR A 231 -0.89 -0.37 25.03
CA TYR A 231 -1.85 -0.08 23.95
C TYR A 231 -3.02 -1.07 23.96
N ARG A 232 -2.76 -2.36 24.22
CA ARG A 232 -3.83 -3.36 24.28
C ARG A 232 -4.80 -3.11 25.42
N ASN A 233 -4.29 -2.72 26.59
CA ASN A 233 -5.09 -2.50 27.79
C ASN A 233 -5.71 -1.09 27.83
N TYR A 234 -5.01 -0.08 27.29
CA TYR A 234 -5.41 1.32 27.29
C TYR A 234 -5.23 1.97 25.90
N PRO A 235 -6.04 1.62 24.88
CA PRO A 235 -5.82 2.09 23.50
C PRO A 235 -5.79 3.61 23.34
N LYS A 236 -6.55 4.34 24.17
CA LYS A 236 -6.60 5.81 24.18
C LYS A 236 -5.32 6.46 24.71
N ALA A 237 -4.53 5.74 25.51
CA ALA A 237 -3.26 6.25 26.06
C ALA A 237 -2.30 6.68 24.95
N ARG A 238 -2.29 5.97 23.82
CA ARG A 238 -1.43 6.29 22.67
C ARG A 238 -1.70 7.68 22.10
N SER A 239 -2.96 8.07 21.94
CA SER A 239 -3.35 9.39 21.45
C SER A 239 -3.13 10.49 22.48
N VAL A 240 -3.08 10.16 23.77
CA VAL A 240 -2.73 11.11 24.85
C VAL A 240 -1.23 11.35 24.90
N ILE A 241 -0.43 10.30 24.74
CA ILE A 241 1.04 10.42 24.71
C ILE A 241 1.47 11.21 23.48
N TRP A 242 0.93 10.87 22.29
CA TRP A 242 1.31 11.49 21.01
C TRP A 242 0.09 12.11 20.29
N PRO A 243 -0.49 13.20 20.81
CA PRO A 243 -1.68 13.83 20.24
C PRO A 243 -1.43 14.36 18.81
N ASN A 244 -0.22 14.82 18.52
CA ASN A 244 0.13 15.32 17.19
C ASN A 244 0.40 14.19 16.18
N THR A 245 0.71 12.98 16.67
CA THR A 245 0.98 11.80 15.80
C THR A 245 -0.30 11.02 15.51
N TYR A 246 -1.20 10.90 16.48
CA TYR A 246 -2.44 10.12 16.38
C TYR A 246 -3.67 10.99 16.56
N PHE A 247 -3.62 12.21 16.04
CA PHE A 247 -4.75 13.14 16.07
C PHE A 247 -6.01 12.39 15.68
N ILE A 248 -6.99 12.43 16.59
CA ILE A 248 -8.26 11.72 16.44
C ILE A 248 -9.00 12.42 15.31
N ALA A 249 -8.83 11.95 14.08
CA ALA A 249 -9.88 12.04 13.08
C ALA A 249 -10.94 11.04 13.53
N ASP A 250 -11.82 11.47 14.43
CA ASP A 250 -13.00 10.70 14.82
C ASP A 250 -13.87 10.56 13.57
N PRO A 251 -14.21 9.35 13.09
CA PRO A 251 -15.15 9.19 11.99
C PRO A 251 -16.62 9.32 12.43
N LEU A 252 -16.88 9.67 13.71
CA LEU A 252 -18.22 9.67 14.31
C LEU A 252 -18.57 10.99 15.02
N LEU A 253 -18.09 12.12 14.50
CA LEU A 253 -18.75 13.43 14.63
C LEU A 253 -19.00 14.01 13.23
#